data_AF-V9IGA5-F1
#
_entry.id   AF-V9IGA5-F1
#
_cell.length_a   1.000
_cell.length_b   1.000
_cell.length_c   1.000
_cell.angle_alpha   90.00
_cell.angle_beta   90.00
_cell.angle_gamma   90.00
#
_symmetry.space_group_name_H-M   'P 1'
#
loop_
_entity.id
_entity.type
_entity.pdbx_description
1 polymer ?
#
loop_
_entity_poly.entity_id
_entity_poly.type
_entity_poly.pdbx_seq_one_letter_code
_entity_poly.pdbx_strand_id
1 'polypeptide(L)'
;MPPDSKREEFRKYLERAGVMDALTKVLVSLYEEPEKPDDALEYIRLNLGGITEVDVEVQTLKKELEEAKAKINELKTKLVKYEADEGTD
;
A
#
# COMPACT_ATOMS: atom_id res chain seq x y z
N MET A 1 24.80 -5.41 23.22
CA MET A 1 24.39 -5.62 21.81
C MET A 1 25.42 -4.91 20.94
N PRO A 2 26.10 -5.62 20.04
CA PRO A 2 27.12 -5.01 19.18
C PRO A 2 26.49 -3.90 18.32
N PRO A 3 27.22 -2.80 18.06
CA PRO A 3 26.69 -1.63 17.35
C PRO A 3 26.10 -1.96 15.97
N ASP A 4 26.63 -2.98 15.30
CA ASP A 4 26.15 -3.44 13.99
C ASP A 4 24.73 -4.03 14.06
N SER A 5 24.36 -4.65 15.18
CA SER A 5 23.06 -5.28 15.37
C SER A 5 21.92 -4.25 15.44
N LYS A 6 22.15 -3.09 16.08
CA LYS A 6 21.14 -2.01 16.12
C LYS A 6 20.94 -1.36 14.75
N ARG A 7 22.04 -1.19 13.99
CA ARG A 7 21.99 -0.62 12.63
C ARG A 7 21.25 -1.55 11.68
N GLU A 8 21.47 -2.86 11.78
CA GLU A 8 20.80 -3.84 10.94
C GLU A 8 19.31 -3.95 11.26
N GLU A 9 18.93 -3.95 12.54
CA GLU A 9 17.52 -3.89 12.95
C GLU A 9 16.82 -2.65 12.41
N PHE A 10 17.47 -1.49 12.48
CA PHE A 10 16.91 -0.26 11.94
C PHE A 10 16.74 -0.33 10.41
N ARG A 11 17.72 -0.87 9.68
CA ARG A 11 17.59 -1.09 8.24
C ARG A 11 16.41 -2.01 7.91
N LYS A 12 16.30 -3.16 8.59
CA LYS A 12 15.19 -4.12 8.40
C LYS A 12 13.83 -3.48 8.70
N TYR A 13 13.77 -2.62 9.72
CA TYR A 13 12.57 -1.86 10.01
C TYR A 13 12.18 -0.94 8.85
N LEU A 14 13.12 -0.15 8.30
CA LEU A 14 12.85 0.75 7.19
C LEU A 14 12.41 0.00 5.94
N GLU A 15 13.02 -1.15 5.65
CA GLU A 15 12.61 -2.03 4.54
C GLU A 15 11.20 -2.58 4.76
N ARG A 16 10.92 -3.15 5.94
CA ARG A 16 9.59 -3.70 6.27
C ARG A 16 8.50 -2.64 6.26
N ALA A 17 8.82 -1.42 6.69
CA ALA A 17 7.89 -0.30 6.70
C ALA A 17 7.73 0.38 5.32
N GLY A 18 8.47 -0.06 4.29
CA GLY A 18 8.36 0.50 2.93
C GLY A 18 9.08 1.83 2.73
N VAL A 19 9.80 2.35 3.74
CA VAL A 19 10.48 3.65 3.67
C VAL A 19 11.54 3.67 2.56
N MET A 20 12.29 2.57 2.44
CA MET A 20 13.34 2.45 1.42
C MET A 20 12.77 2.47 0.00
N ASP A 21 11.62 1.83 -0.21
CA ASP A 21 10.93 1.79 -1.51
C ASP A 21 10.37 3.17 -1.88
N ALA A 22 9.73 3.86 -0.94
CA ALA A 22 9.22 5.21 -1.15
C ALA A 22 10.34 6.20 -1.51
N LEU A 23 11.46 6.19 -0.77
CA LEU A 23 12.62 7.04 -1.08
C LEU A 23 13.20 6.71 -2.46
N THR A 24 13.30 5.42 -2.80
CA THR A 24 13.80 4.98 -4.11
C THR A 24 12.92 5.50 -5.24
N LYS A 25 11.59 5.38 -5.11
CA LYS A 25 10.64 5.88 -6.12
C LYS A 25 10.77 7.38 -6.36
N VAL A 26 10.87 8.19 -5.31
CA VAL A 26 11.04 9.65 -5.46
C VAL A 26 12.35 10.00 -6.15
N LEU A 27 13.45 9.31 -5.80
CA LEU A 27 14.74 9.55 -6.43
C LEU A 27 14.76 9.10 -7.90
N VAL A 28 14.08 8.01 -8.25
CA VAL A 28 13.88 7.57 -9.64
C VAL A 28 13.06 8.61 -10.40
N SER A 29 11.94 9.07 -9.83
CA SER A 29 11.10 10.12 -10.44
C SER A 29 11.91 11.38 -10.71
N LEU A 30 12.68 11.86 -9.72
CA LEU A 30 13.58 13.00 -9.89
C LEU A 30 14.65 12.76 -10.95
N TYR A 31 15.18 11.54 -11.05
CA TYR A 31 16.15 11.16 -12.08
C TYR A 31 15.54 11.10 -13.48
N GLU A 32 14.27 10.74 -13.60
CA GLU A 32 13.56 10.65 -14.88
C GLU A 32 12.99 11.99 -15.36
N GLU A 33 12.90 13.02 -14.49
CA GLU A 33 12.45 14.35 -14.88
C GLU A 33 13.26 14.90 -16.09
N PRO A 34 12.60 15.23 -17.21
CA PRO A 34 13.28 15.70 -18.42
C PRO A 34 13.95 17.06 -18.20
N GLU A 35 13.34 17.91 -17.37
CA GLU A 35 13.90 19.17 -16.90
C GLU A 35 14.10 19.08 -15.39
N LYS A 36 15.36 19.14 -14.93
CA LYS A 36 15.64 19.04 -13.50
C LYS A 36 15.11 20.28 -12.77
N PRO A 37 14.36 20.10 -11.67
CA PRO A 37 13.88 21.23 -10.90
C PRO A 37 15.06 22.01 -10.31
N ASP A 38 14.95 23.34 -10.30
CA ASP A 38 15.96 24.22 -9.69
C ASP A 38 16.12 23.94 -8.19
N ASP A 39 15.03 23.56 -7.52
CA ASP A 39 15.04 23.09 -6.13
C ASP A 39 14.63 21.61 -6.05
N ALA A 40 15.65 20.74 -6.14
CA ALA A 40 15.48 19.30 -6.00
C ALA A 40 15.00 18.87 -4.59
N LEU A 41 15.31 19.65 -3.54
CA LEU A 41 14.87 19.32 -2.19
C LEU A 41 13.37 19.57 -2.01
N GLU A 42 12.85 20.64 -2.60
CA GLU A 42 11.41 20.92 -2.61
C GLU A 42 10.65 19.86 -3.39
N TYR A 43 11.17 19.45 -4.56
CA TYR A 43 10.59 18.34 -5.32
C TYR A 43 10.48 17.08 -4.47
N ILE A 44 11.54 16.70 -3.75
CA ILE A 44 11.53 15.51 -2.90
C ILE A 44 10.50 15.64 -1.76
N ARG A 45 10.40 16.81 -1.12
CA ARG A 45 9.42 17.04 -0.03
C ARG A 45 7.99 16.84 -0.51
N LEU A 46 7.63 17.44 -1.64
CA LEU A 46 6.29 17.36 -2.22
C LEU A 46 5.95 15.93 -2.64
N ASN A 47 6.86 15.26 -3.34
CA ASN A 47 6.63 13.91 -3.84
C ASN A 47 6.59 12.87 -2.73
N LEU A 48 7.40 13.01 -1.66
CA LEU A 48 7.30 12.13 -0.49
C LEU A 48 5.95 12.31 0.22
N GLY A 49 5.47 13.54 0.38
CA GLY A 49 4.15 13.82 0.95
C GLY A 49 3.02 13.16 0.14
N GLY A 50 3.03 13.35 -1.18
CA GLY A 50 2.03 12.75 -2.07
C GLY A 50 2.05 11.22 -2.10
N ILE A 51 3.23 10.60 -2.06
CA ILE A 51 3.35 9.13 -1.99
C ILE A 51 2.73 8.59 -0.71
N THR A 52 2.94 9.26 0.43
CA THR A 52 2.36 8.80 1.70
C THR A 52 0.83 8.87 1.72
N GLU A 53 0.24 9.89 1.10
CA GLU A 53 -1.22 10.01 0.99
C GLU A 53 -1.82 8.93 0.07
N VAL A 54 -1.20 8.71 -1.10
CA VAL A 54 -1.63 7.69 -2.05
C VAL A 54 -1.50 6.28 -1.46
N ASP A 55 -0.41 5.98 -0.74
CA ASP A 55 -0.24 4.66 -0.13
C ASP A 55 -1.30 4.38 0.96
N VAL A 56 -1.67 5.38 1.76
CA VAL A 56 -2.74 5.27 2.77
C VAL A 56 -4.09 5.03 2.09
N GLU A 57 -4.39 5.76 1.02
CA GLU A 57 -5.62 5.57 0.24
C GLU A 57 -5.68 4.18 -0.41
N VAL A 58 -4.58 3.74 -1.02
CA VAL A 58 -4.47 2.41 -1.64
C VAL A 58 -4.64 1.29 -0.60
N GLN A 59 -4.08 1.42 0.60
CA GLN A 59 -4.30 0.45 1.67
C GLN A 59 -5.75 0.41 2.13
N THR A 60 -6.39 1.58 2.26
CA THR A 60 -7.80 1.71 2.63
C THR A 60 -8.69 1.04 1.58
N LEU A 61 -8.50 1.36 0.31
CA LEU A 61 -9.25 0.77 -0.80
C LEU A 61 -9.05 -0.75 -0.91
N LYS A 62 -7.82 -1.25 -0.68
CA LYS A 62 -7.57 -2.71 -0.66
C LYS A 62 -8.35 -3.40 0.45
N LYS A 63 -8.43 -2.80 1.64
CA LYS A 63 -9.20 -3.35 2.76
C LYS A 63 -10.69 -3.39 2.43
N GLU A 64 -11.25 -2.30 1.92
CA GLU A 64 -12.66 -2.23 1.51
C GLU A 64 -13.00 -3.25 0.42
N LEU A 65 -12.09 -3.46 -0.54
CA LEU A 65 -12.25 -4.46 -1.59
C LEU A 65 -12.32 -5.88 -1.02
N GLU A 66 -11.47 -6.23 -0.06
CA GLU A 66 -11.49 -7.53 0.59
C GLU A 66 -12.77 -7.75 1.42
N GLU A 67 -13.23 -6.71 2.14
CA GLU A 67 -14.49 -6.74 2.88
C GLU A 67 -15.70 -6.93 1.94
N ALA A 68 -15.73 -6.21 0.82
CA ALA A 68 -16.77 -6.34 -0.20
C ALA A 68 -16.79 -7.75 -0.82
N LYS A 69 -15.62 -8.31 -1.17
CA LYS A 69 -15.51 -9.69 -1.67
C LYS A 69 -15.99 -10.72 -0.64
N ALA A 70 -15.62 -10.56 0.62
CA ALA A 70 -16.09 -11.43 1.70
C ALA A 70 -17.62 -11.38 1.81
N LYS A 71 -18.21 -10.18 1.73
CA LYS A 71 -19.67 -10.01 1.75
C LYS A 71 -20.36 -10.65 0.56
N ILE A 72 -19.81 -10.50 -0.65
CA ILE A 72 -20.32 -11.15 -1.86
C ILE A 72 -20.32 -12.67 -1.69
N ASN A 73 -19.24 -13.25 -1.16
CA ASN A 73 -19.17 -14.70 -0.93
C ASN A 73 -20.17 -15.18 0.13
N GLU A 74 -20.35 -14.43 1.21
CA GLU A 74 -21.36 -14.72 2.24
C GLU A 74 -22.78 -14.73 1.63
N LEU A 75 -23.12 -13.70 0.86
CA LEU A 75 -24.43 -13.57 0.25
C LEU A 75 -24.67 -14.64 -0.81
N LYS A 76 -23.69 -14.95 -1.66
CA LYS A 76 -23.77 -16.06 -2.63
C LYS A 76 -24.04 -17.40 -1.92
N THR A 77 -23.36 -17.65 -0.81
CA THR A 77 -23.57 -18.88 -0.02
C THR A 77 -24.98 -18.95 0.56
N LYS A 78 -25.52 -17.83 1.05
CA LYS A 78 -26.90 -17.76 1.54
C LYS A 78 -27.91 -17.99 0.42
N LEU A 79 -27.68 -17.39 -0.74
CA LEU A 79 -28.58 -17.48 -1.89
C LEU A 79 -28.70 -18.93 -2.39
N VAL A 80 -27.59 -19.65 -2.50
CA VAL A 80 -27.57 -21.09 -2.84
C VAL A 80 -28.36 -21.92 -1.82
N LYS A 81 -28.27 -21.59 -0.53
CA LYS A 81 -29.04 -22.30 0.51
C LYS A 81 -30.55 -22.05 0.37
N TYR A 82 -30.95 -20.81 0.14
CA TYR A 82 -32.36 -20.46 -0.06
C TYR A 82 -32.95 -21.14 -1.31
N GLU A 83 -32.23 -21.14 -2.43
CA GLU A 83 -32.67 -21.81 -3.65
C GLU A 83 -32.76 -23.34 -3.49
N ALA A 84 -31.88 -23.93 -2.67
CA ALA A 84 -31.93 -25.36 -2.36
C ALA A 84 -33.14 -25.71 -1.46
N ASP A 85 -33.55 -24.82 -0.56
CA ASP A 85 -34.70 -25.03 0.31
C ASP A 85 -36.04 -24.82 -0.43
N GLU A 86 -36.14 -23.86 -1.36
CA GLU A 86 -37.35 -23.61 -2.19
C GLU A 86 -37.62 -24.69 -3.25
N GLY A 87 -36.62 -25.48 -3.65
CA GLY A 87 -36.76 -26.55 -4.65
C GLY A 87 -37.26 -27.90 -4.10
N THR A 88 -37.60 -27.98 -2.81
CA THR A 88 -37.90 -29.23 -2.10
C THR A 88 -39.36 -29.41 -1.68
N ASP A 89 -40.28 -28.55 -2.13
CA ASP A 89 -41.74 -28.67 -1.89
C ASP A 89 -42.52 -28.97 -3.19
#